data_AF-A0A2A9GYH6-F1
#
_entry.id   AF-A0A2A9GYH6-F1
#
_cell.length_a   1.000
_cell.length_b   1.000
_cell.length_c   1.000
_cell.angle_alpha   90.00
_cell.angle_beta   90.00
_cell.angle_gamma   90.00
#
_symmetry.space_group_name_H-M   'P 1'
#
loop_
_entity.id
_entity.type
_entity.pdbx_description
1 polymer ?
#
loop_
_entity_poly.entity_id
_entity_poly.type
_entity_poly.pdbx_seq_one_letter_code
_entity_poly.pdbx_strand_id
1 'polypeptide(L)'
;MRDEVRTVVRMDLANVPAALAGLGFGLSLIIAIGAQNAYVLRQGLRREHVGPIVALCAISDLVLIVAGVAGMGAIVQRVPLLVWVIRFGGAAFLIAYAVLAARRAVRTERLRAETAGGPISLWQAVATAAALTWLNPHVYLDTVVLLGAVASSHRPYQWAFAVGACLGSIIWFTALGYGARLLGRVFARPIAWRILDGAIAVIMLVLGLRLLFGG
;
A
#
# COMPACT_ATOMS: atom_id res chain seq x y z
N MET A 1 -41.21 -20.41 1.43
CA MET A 1 -41.39 -18.97 1.13
C MET A 1 -41.14 -18.03 2.32
N ARG A 2 -41.94 -17.98 3.40
CA ARG A 2 -41.69 -17.04 4.53
C ARG A 2 -40.39 -17.30 5.31
N ASP A 3 -40.02 -18.57 5.49
CA ASP A 3 -38.78 -18.96 6.17
C ASP A 3 -37.52 -18.81 5.29
N GLU A 4 -37.63 -19.02 3.99
CA GLU A 4 -36.55 -18.73 3.02
C GLU A 4 -36.26 -17.22 2.98
N VAL A 5 -37.29 -16.38 2.94
CA VAL A 5 -37.14 -14.92 2.98
C VAL A 5 -36.49 -14.47 4.30
N ARG A 6 -36.84 -15.06 5.45
CA ARG A 6 -36.15 -14.78 6.73
C ARG A 6 -34.69 -15.23 6.74
N THR A 7 -34.38 -16.36 6.12
CA THR A 7 -33.02 -16.89 6.04
C THR A 7 -32.14 -16.03 5.13
N VAL A 8 -32.67 -15.61 3.97
CA VAL A 8 -32.00 -14.67 3.05
C VAL A 8 -31.76 -13.32 3.72
N VAL A 9 -32.78 -12.74 4.37
CA VAL A 9 -32.64 -11.45 5.08
C VAL A 9 -31.68 -11.54 6.27
N ARG A 10 -31.62 -12.66 6.99
CA ARG A 10 -30.61 -12.89 8.05
C ARG A 10 -29.19 -13.04 7.49
N MET A 11 -29.01 -13.70 6.34
CA MET A 11 -27.71 -13.76 5.66
C MET A 11 -27.26 -12.37 5.19
N ASP A 12 -28.17 -11.57 4.63
CA ASP A 12 -27.87 -10.20 4.21
C ASP A 12 -27.49 -9.28 5.38
N LEU A 13 -28.18 -9.40 6.53
CA LEU A 13 -27.85 -8.63 7.73
C LEU A 13 -26.53 -9.07 8.38
N ALA A 14 -26.15 -10.35 8.26
CA ALA A 14 -24.86 -10.85 8.76
C ALA A 14 -23.67 -10.50 7.86
N ASN A 15 -23.92 -10.19 6.57
CA ASN A 15 -22.88 -9.72 5.64
C ASN A 15 -22.36 -8.32 6.00
N VAL A 16 -23.22 -7.44 6.52
CA VAL A 16 -22.86 -6.04 6.79
C VAL A 16 -21.80 -5.88 7.89
N PRO A 17 -21.92 -6.53 9.07
CA PRO A 17 -20.88 -6.48 10.10
C PRO A 17 -19.54 -7.02 9.62
N ALA A 18 -19.53 -8.11 8.84
CA ALA A 18 -18.31 -8.68 8.28
C ALA A 18 -17.64 -7.71 7.29
N ALA A 19 -18.43 -7.07 6.41
CA ALA A 19 -17.92 -6.05 5.49
C ALA A 19 -17.40 -4.81 6.22
N LEU A 20 -18.08 -4.34 7.26
CA LEU A 20 -17.60 -3.21 8.08
C LEU A 20 -16.31 -3.57 8.84
N ALA A 21 -16.22 -4.79 9.39
CA ALA A 21 -15.01 -5.28 10.02
C ALA A 21 -13.85 -5.36 9.02
N GLY A 22 -14.10 -5.88 7.81
CA GLY A 22 -13.12 -5.92 6.72
C GLY A 22 -12.65 -4.55 6.28
N LEU A 23 -13.57 -3.59 6.16
CA LEU A 23 -13.26 -2.20 5.85
C LEU A 23 -12.37 -1.58 6.93
N GLY A 24 -12.75 -1.71 8.20
CA GLY A 24 -11.98 -1.15 9.32
C GLY A 24 -10.59 -1.77 9.45
N PHE A 25 -10.50 -3.09 9.28
CA PHE A 25 -9.24 -3.82 9.34
C PHE A 25 -8.33 -3.56 8.14
N GLY A 26 -8.89 -3.53 6.93
CA GLY A 26 -8.14 -3.15 5.73
C GLY A 26 -7.58 -1.74 5.86
N LEU A 27 -8.40 -0.79 6.32
CA LEU A 27 -7.93 0.58 6.57
C LEU A 27 -6.84 0.62 7.65
N SER A 28 -6.96 -0.10 8.76
CA SER A 28 -5.94 -0.05 9.82
C SER A 28 -4.57 -0.55 9.34
N LEU A 29 -4.54 -1.58 8.51
CA LEU A 29 -3.30 -2.09 7.91
C LEU A 29 -2.73 -1.13 6.87
N ILE A 30 -3.58 -0.58 6.00
CA ILE A 30 -3.13 0.25 4.88
C ILE A 30 -2.74 1.66 5.35
N ILE A 31 -3.37 2.21 6.40
CA ILE A 31 -3.08 3.56 6.91
C ILE A 31 -1.66 3.66 7.49
N ALA A 32 -1.11 2.56 8.00
CA ALA A 32 0.27 2.52 8.49
C ALA A 32 1.21 3.13 7.42
N ILE A 33 1.91 4.20 7.79
CA ILE A 33 2.69 4.99 6.82
C ILE A 33 3.90 4.17 6.37
N GLY A 34 3.74 3.50 5.23
CA GLY A 34 4.79 2.77 4.54
C GLY A 34 5.32 3.46 3.29
N ALA A 35 6.23 2.77 2.62
CA ALA A 35 6.87 3.20 1.40
C ALA A 35 5.94 3.59 0.27
N GLN A 36 4.92 2.75 0.04
CA GLN A 36 3.90 2.93 -0.96
C GLN A 36 3.07 4.19 -0.70
N ASN A 37 2.60 4.38 0.54
CA ASN A 37 1.79 5.55 0.92
C ASN A 37 2.57 6.86 0.75
N ALA A 38 3.84 6.89 1.15
CA ALA A 38 4.67 8.08 1.01
C ALA A 38 4.92 8.42 -0.48
N TYR A 39 5.07 7.40 -1.33
CA TYR A 39 5.20 7.59 -2.76
C TYR A 39 3.90 8.08 -3.41
N VAL A 40 2.75 7.50 -3.08
CA VAL A 40 1.42 7.94 -3.55
C VAL A 40 1.18 9.40 -3.16
N LEU A 41 1.45 9.75 -1.90
CA LEU A 41 1.33 11.12 -1.40
C LEU A 41 2.21 12.08 -2.19
N ARG A 42 3.46 11.71 -2.46
CA ARG A 42 4.40 12.53 -3.23
C ARG A 42 3.91 12.78 -4.65
N GLN A 43 3.41 11.76 -5.32
CA GLN A 43 2.90 11.87 -6.69
C GLN A 43 1.60 12.67 -6.73
N GLY A 44 0.75 12.51 -5.72
CA GLY A 44 -0.43 13.35 -5.48
C GLY A 44 -0.10 14.83 -5.30
N LEU A 45 0.96 15.14 -4.52
CA LEU A 45 1.46 16.51 -4.32
C LEU A 45 2.02 17.11 -5.61
N ARG A 46 2.76 16.32 -6.41
CA ARG A 46 3.29 16.74 -7.72
C ARG A 46 2.21 16.78 -8.82
N ARG A 47 1.04 16.18 -8.58
CA ARG A 47 -0.02 15.96 -9.57
C ARG A 47 0.45 15.18 -10.80
N GLU A 48 1.43 14.29 -10.60
CA GLU A 48 2.02 13.48 -11.66
C GLU A 48 1.48 12.05 -11.57
N HIS A 49 0.86 11.55 -12.65
CA HIS A 49 0.43 10.16 -12.80
C HIS A 49 -0.43 9.60 -11.64
N VAL A 50 -1.16 10.46 -10.93
CA VAL A 50 -1.93 10.09 -9.72
C VAL A 50 -2.92 8.97 -10.01
N GLY A 51 -3.71 9.09 -11.08
CA GLY A 51 -4.70 8.07 -11.46
C GLY A 51 -4.08 6.69 -11.67
N PRO A 52 -3.09 6.54 -12.58
CA PRO A 52 -2.38 5.28 -12.78
C PRO A 52 -1.77 4.68 -11.51
N ILE A 53 -1.15 5.50 -10.66
CA ILE A 53 -0.52 5.03 -9.41
C ILE A 53 -1.59 4.54 -8.42
N VAL A 54 -2.66 5.32 -8.22
CA VAL A 54 -3.78 4.94 -7.33
C VAL A 54 -4.43 3.65 -7.82
N ALA A 55 -4.67 3.53 -9.13
CA ALA A 55 -5.25 2.32 -9.73
C ALA A 55 -4.33 1.12 -9.51
N LEU A 56 -3.03 1.24 -9.75
CA LEU A 56 -2.07 0.16 -9.53
C LEU A 56 -2.05 -0.30 -8.07
N CYS A 57 -1.96 0.64 -7.12
CA CYS A 57 -1.96 0.33 -5.70
C CYS A 57 -3.25 -0.37 -5.28
N ALA A 58 -4.41 0.18 -5.65
CA ALA A 58 -5.70 -0.41 -5.32
C ALA A 58 -5.87 -1.81 -5.95
N ILE A 59 -5.55 -1.98 -7.24
CA ILE A 59 -5.64 -3.29 -7.92
C ILE A 59 -4.71 -4.31 -7.26
N SER A 60 -3.47 -3.91 -6.94
CA SER A 60 -2.51 -4.81 -6.30
C SER A 60 -2.99 -5.26 -4.92
N ASP A 61 -3.51 -4.34 -4.11
CA ASP A 61 -4.14 -4.66 -2.83
C ASP A 61 -5.34 -5.60 -2.98
N LEU A 62 -6.23 -5.33 -3.94
CA LEU A 62 -7.37 -6.20 -4.24
C LEU A 62 -6.91 -7.62 -4.56
N VAL A 63 -5.90 -7.77 -5.41
CA VAL A 63 -5.33 -9.08 -5.77
C VAL A 63 -4.76 -9.78 -4.53
N LEU A 64 -4.00 -9.08 -3.70
CA LEU A 64 -3.39 -9.64 -2.49
C LEU A 64 -4.45 -10.02 -1.43
N ILE A 65 -5.48 -9.19 -1.23
CA ILE A 65 -6.60 -9.47 -0.31
C ILE A 65 -7.34 -10.72 -0.77
N VAL A 66 -7.72 -10.79 -2.06
CA VAL A 66 -8.41 -11.94 -2.62
C VAL A 66 -7.56 -13.20 -2.51
N ALA A 67 -6.26 -13.11 -2.81
CA ALA A 67 -5.34 -14.24 -2.64
C ALA A 67 -5.27 -14.70 -1.18
N GLY A 68 -5.18 -13.76 -0.22
CA GLY A 68 -5.17 -14.07 1.21
C GLY A 68 -6.44 -14.80 1.65
N VAL A 69 -7.62 -14.28 1.30
CA VAL A 69 -8.92 -14.87 1.65
C VAL A 69 -9.15 -16.21 0.95
N ALA A 70 -8.64 -16.39 -0.27
CA ALA A 70 -8.67 -17.65 -1.00
C ALA A 70 -7.74 -18.73 -0.39
N GLY A 71 -6.92 -18.37 0.60
CA GLY A 71 -6.05 -19.30 1.32
C GLY A 71 -4.60 -19.36 0.83
N MET A 72 -4.19 -18.43 -0.05
CA MET A 72 -2.82 -18.37 -0.58
C MET A 72 -1.78 -18.11 0.53
N GLY A 73 -2.18 -17.54 1.67
CA GLY A 73 -1.28 -17.30 2.81
C GLY A 73 -0.59 -18.58 3.32
N ALA A 74 -1.29 -19.72 3.29
CA ALA A 74 -0.71 -21.01 3.67
C ALA A 74 0.30 -21.55 2.64
N ILE A 75 0.18 -21.15 1.37
CA ILE A 75 1.07 -21.54 0.28
C ILE A 75 2.34 -20.69 0.30
N VAL A 76 2.22 -19.38 0.54
CA VAL A 76 3.37 -18.46 0.60
C VAL A 76 4.38 -18.89 1.68
N GLN A 77 3.92 -19.38 2.84
CA GLN A 77 4.79 -19.90 3.90
C GLN A 77 5.52 -21.20 3.52
N ARG A 78 5.06 -21.91 2.48
CA ARG A 78 5.65 -23.18 2.02
C ARG A 78 6.61 -23.03 0.84
N VAL A 79 6.86 -21.81 0.36
CA VAL A 79 7.79 -21.54 -0.75
C VAL A 79 8.97 -20.69 -0.25
N PRO A 80 10.02 -21.31 0.34
CA PRO A 80 11.15 -20.59 0.92
C PRO A 80 11.87 -19.70 -0.09
N LEU A 81 11.95 -20.15 -1.35
CA LEU A 81 12.59 -19.39 -2.44
C LEU A 81 11.89 -18.06 -2.71
N LEU A 82 10.56 -18.03 -2.65
CA LEU A 82 9.76 -16.82 -2.87
C LEU A 82 10.04 -15.80 -1.78
N VAL A 83 10.04 -16.25 -0.52
CA VAL A 83 10.38 -15.41 0.64
C VAL A 83 11.82 -14.89 0.52
N TRP A 84 12.76 -15.73 0.08
CA TRP A 84 14.16 -15.36 -0.10
C TRP A 84 14.36 -14.30 -1.18
N VAL A 85 13.80 -14.51 -2.39
CA VAL A 85 13.90 -13.55 -3.50
C VAL A 85 13.25 -12.22 -3.15
N ILE A 86 12.06 -12.23 -2.55
CA ILE A 86 11.36 -11.01 -2.15
C ILE A 86 12.15 -10.27 -1.06
N ARG A 87 12.72 -11.00 -0.09
CA ARG A 87 13.53 -10.42 1.00
C ARG A 87 14.75 -9.68 0.46
N PHE A 88 15.60 -10.36 -0.31
CA PHE A 88 16.85 -9.77 -0.79
C PHE A 88 16.63 -8.76 -1.92
N GLY A 89 15.74 -9.07 -2.87
CA GLY A 89 15.37 -8.14 -3.95
C GLY A 89 14.69 -6.88 -3.41
N GLY A 90 13.76 -7.04 -2.48
CA GLY A 90 13.10 -5.95 -1.77
C GLY A 90 14.05 -5.09 -0.97
N ALA A 91 14.95 -5.70 -0.21
CA ALA A 91 15.97 -4.97 0.54
C ALA A 91 16.87 -4.13 -0.38
N ALA A 92 17.38 -4.71 -1.47
CA ALA A 92 18.23 -3.99 -2.42
C ALA A 92 17.49 -2.79 -3.04
N PHE A 93 16.24 -3.00 -3.45
CA PHE A 93 15.40 -1.94 -4.01
C PHE A 93 15.11 -0.81 -2.98
N LEU A 94 14.70 -1.16 -1.76
CA LEU A 94 14.40 -0.19 -0.72
C LEU A 94 15.63 0.63 -0.32
N ILE A 95 16.79 0.00 -0.18
CA ILE A 95 18.04 0.70 0.13
C ILE A 95 18.43 1.64 -1.01
N ALA A 96 18.34 1.19 -2.26
CA ALA A 96 18.59 2.04 -3.42
C ALA A 96 17.63 3.25 -3.44
N TYR A 97 16.35 3.02 -3.15
CA TYR A 97 15.36 4.10 -3.09
C TYR A 97 15.60 5.05 -1.92
N ALA A 98 16.05 4.54 -0.77
CA ALA A 98 16.43 5.35 0.39
C ALA A 98 17.57 6.31 0.05
N VAL A 99 18.60 5.84 -0.64
CA VAL A 99 19.72 6.67 -1.10
C VAL A 99 19.24 7.75 -2.07
N LEU A 100 18.36 7.39 -3.02
CA LEU A 100 17.76 8.35 -3.94
C LEU A 100 16.94 9.41 -3.20
N ALA A 101 16.17 9.04 -2.16
CA ALA A 101 15.41 9.95 -1.33
C ALA A 101 16.30 10.87 -0.48
N ALA A 102 17.34 10.33 0.15
CA ALA A 102 18.31 11.10 0.92
C ALA A 102 19.02 12.15 0.05
N ARG A 103 19.42 11.77 -1.17
CA ARG A 103 20.03 12.70 -2.14
C ARG A 103 19.12 13.88 -2.47
N ARG A 104 17.81 13.66 -2.57
CA ARG A 104 16.82 14.72 -2.80
C ARG A 104 16.63 15.62 -1.58
N ALA A 105 16.58 15.03 -0.39
CA ALA A 105 16.43 15.78 0.86
C ALA A 105 17.61 16.74 1.14
N VAL A 106 18.83 16.40 0.67
CA VAL A 106 20.06 17.17 0.90
C VAL A 106 20.31 18.25 -0.18
N ARG A 107 19.90 18.03 -1.43
CA ARG A 107 20.11 19.00 -2.54
C ARG A 107 19.08 20.14 -2.52
N THR A 108 19.31 21.14 -1.67
CA THR A 108 18.38 22.25 -1.45
C THR A 108 18.26 23.24 -2.63
N GLU A 109 19.33 23.50 -3.38
CA GLU A 109 19.27 24.47 -4.51
C GLU A 109 18.53 23.96 -5.75
N ARG A 110 18.39 22.63 -5.89
CA ARG A 110 17.70 22.02 -7.04
C ARG A 110 16.23 21.74 -6.78
N LEU A 111 15.67 21.89 -5.58
CA LEU A 111 14.21 21.69 -5.38
C LEU A 111 13.37 22.67 -6.22
N ARG A 112 13.87 23.89 -6.49
CA ARG A 112 13.27 24.82 -7.48
C ARG A 112 13.56 24.43 -8.94
N ALA A 113 14.70 23.80 -9.19
CA ALA A 113 15.11 23.34 -10.53
C ALA A 113 14.65 21.91 -10.89
N GLU A 114 14.16 21.11 -9.94
CA GLU A 114 13.55 19.78 -10.11
C GLU A 114 12.03 19.90 -10.26
N THR A 115 11.40 20.96 -9.75
CA THR A 115 10.15 21.46 -10.37
C THR A 115 10.35 21.88 -11.82
N ALA A 116 11.60 22.17 -12.25
CA ALA A 116 11.97 22.38 -13.65
C ALA A 116 12.65 21.15 -14.30
N GLY A 117 12.90 20.09 -13.55
CA GLY A 117 13.36 18.80 -14.05
C GLY A 117 12.11 18.06 -14.52
N GLY A 118 12.03 17.80 -15.82
CA GLY A 118 10.81 17.34 -16.48
C GLY A 118 10.09 16.20 -15.75
N PRO A 119 8.76 16.10 -15.91
CA PRO A 119 7.95 15.09 -15.25
C PRO A 119 8.55 13.69 -15.43
N ILE A 120 8.53 12.88 -14.37
CA ILE A 120 8.96 11.48 -14.51
C ILE A 120 8.09 10.79 -15.54
N SER A 121 8.64 9.86 -16.32
CA SER A 121 7.81 9.11 -17.26
C SER A 121 6.76 8.26 -16.53
N LEU A 122 5.60 8.05 -17.14
CA LEU A 122 4.57 7.14 -16.62
C LEU A 122 5.15 5.76 -16.27
N TRP A 123 6.03 5.24 -17.12
CA TRP A 123 6.69 3.95 -16.90
C TRP A 123 7.52 3.94 -15.62
N GLN A 124 8.36 4.96 -15.40
CA GLN A 124 9.13 5.07 -14.15
C GLN A 124 8.21 5.20 -12.94
N ALA A 125 7.11 5.94 -13.09
CA ALA A 125 6.15 6.17 -12.02
C ALA A 125 5.48 4.86 -11.58
N VAL A 126 4.97 4.10 -12.55
CA VAL A 126 4.30 2.81 -12.37
C VAL A 126 5.29 1.73 -11.92
N ALA A 127 6.48 1.65 -12.51
CA ALA A 127 7.50 0.67 -12.11
C ALA A 127 7.94 0.88 -10.65
N THR A 128 8.09 2.13 -10.22
CA THR A 128 8.42 2.44 -8.83
C THR A 128 7.28 2.02 -7.90
N ALA A 129 6.02 2.36 -8.22
CA ALA A 129 4.87 1.95 -7.42
C ALA A 129 4.73 0.43 -7.35
N ALA A 130 4.84 -0.26 -8.49
CA ALA A 130 4.82 -1.71 -8.57
C ALA A 130 5.92 -2.34 -7.71
N ALA A 131 7.13 -1.80 -7.77
CA ALA A 131 8.22 -2.31 -6.95
C ALA A 131 7.99 -2.08 -5.46
N LEU A 132 7.51 -0.89 -5.05
CA LEU A 132 7.18 -0.62 -3.65
C LEU A 132 6.05 -1.52 -3.12
N THR A 133 5.12 -1.95 -3.97
CA THR A 133 4.05 -2.88 -3.58
C THR A 133 4.53 -4.33 -3.58
N TRP A 134 5.05 -4.83 -4.70
CA TRP A 134 5.31 -6.26 -4.91
C TRP A 134 6.67 -6.73 -4.40
N LEU A 135 7.69 -5.85 -4.35
CA LEU A 135 8.97 -6.20 -3.73
C LEU A 135 8.97 -5.93 -2.22
N ASN A 136 7.83 -5.56 -1.62
CA ASN A 136 7.72 -5.39 -0.18
C ASN A 136 7.29 -6.70 0.49
N PRO A 137 8.20 -7.48 1.11
CA PRO A 137 7.84 -8.73 1.81
C PRO A 137 6.79 -8.54 2.91
N HIS A 138 6.72 -7.35 3.53
CA HIS A 138 5.70 -7.09 4.55
C HIS A 138 4.28 -7.14 3.98
N VAL A 139 4.06 -6.79 2.70
CA VAL A 139 2.73 -6.83 2.10
C VAL A 139 2.13 -8.23 2.10
N TYR A 140 2.99 -9.26 1.95
CA TYR A 140 2.55 -10.64 1.96
C TYR A 140 2.19 -11.11 3.37
N LEU A 141 2.94 -10.68 4.37
CA LEU A 141 2.64 -10.98 5.76
C LEU A 141 1.37 -10.27 6.23
N ASP A 142 1.25 -8.98 5.94
CA ASP A 142 0.15 -8.15 6.43
C ASP A 142 -1.16 -8.46 5.68
N THR A 143 -1.11 -8.53 4.34
CA THR A 143 -2.31 -8.65 3.50
C THR A 143 -2.66 -10.09 3.13
N VAL A 144 -1.68 -10.94 2.81
CA VAL A 144 -1.99 -12.31 2.37
C VAL A 144 -2.14 -13.25 3.58
N VAL A 145 -1.23 -13.15 4.56
CA VAL A 145 -1.24 -14.06 5.72
C VAL A 145 -2.17 -13.55 6.83
N LEU A 146 -1.92 -12.36 7.37
CA LEU A 146 -2.62 -11.84 8.53
C LEU A 146 -4.07 -11.45 8.21
N LEU A 147 -4.30 -10.66 7.17
CA LEU A 147 -5.67 -10.34 6.73
C LEU A 147 -6.41 -11.59 6.24
N GLY A 148 -5.75 -12.52 5.55
CA GLY A 148 -6.35 -13.82 5.18
C GLY A 148 -6.78 -14.65 6.40
N ALA A 149 -5.95 -14.70 7.45
CA ALA A 149 -6.27 -15.40 8.70
C ALA A 149 -7.47 -14.75 9.41
N VAL A 150 -7.50 -13.42 9.51
CA VAL A 150 -8.64 -12.69 10.09
C VAL A 150 -9.91 -12.89 9.24
N ALA A 151 -9.81 -12.83 7.91
CA ALA A 151 -10.95 -13.12 7.05
C ALA A 151 -11.49 -14.54 7.28
N SER A 152 -10.61 -15.52 7.48
CA SER A 152 -11.01 -16.92 7.73
C SER A 152 -11.81 -17.12 9.02
N SER A 153 -11.58 -16.29 10.05
CA SER A 153 -12.35 -16.33 11.30
C SER A 153 -13.79 -15.83 11.15
N HIS A 154 -14.12 -15.21 10.01
CA HIS A 154 -15.45 -14.71 9.69
C HIS A 154 -16.28 -15.69 8.85
N ARG A 155 -15.84 -16.95 8.67
CA ARG A 155 -16.61 -17.97 7.92
C ARG A 155 -18.04 -18.10 8.45
N PRO A 156 -19.07 -18.16 7.57
CA PRO A 156 -19.01 -18.23 6.10
C PRO A 156 -18.92 -16.89 5.35
N TYR A 157 -18.77 -15.76 6.06
CA TYR A 157 -18.83 -14.39 5.52
C TYR A 157 -17.47 -13.77 5.15
N GLN A 158 -16.42 -14.58 5.00
CA GLN A 158 -15.06 -14.10 4.69
C GLN A 158 -14.97 -13.26 3.41
N TRP A 159 -15.85 -13.50 2.44
CA TRP A 159 -15.90 -12.73 1.19
C TRP A 159 -16.56 -11.36 1.38
N ALA A 160 -17.54 -11.23 2.27
CA ALA A 160 -18.09 -9.93 2.64
C ALA A 160 -17.02 -9.09 3.35
N PHE A 161 -16.23 -9.71 4.24
CA PHE A 161 -15.04 -9.09 4.83
C PHE A 161 -14.03 -8.64 3.77
N ALA A 162 -13.70 -9.51 2.80
CA ALA A 162 -12.79 -9.16 1.72
C ALA A 162 -13.28 -7.96 0.89
N VAL A 163 -14.57 -7.92 0.54
CA VAL A 163 -15.18 -6.78 -0.17
C VAL A 163 -15.03 -5.49 0.64
N GLY A 164 -15.28 -5.55 1.96
CA GLY A 164 -15.05 -4.44 2.87
C GLY A 164 -13.61 -3.93 2.83
N ALA A 165 -12.63 -4.83 2.94
CA ALA A 165 -11.21 -4.50 2.91
C ALA A 165 -10.80 -3.88 1.55
N CYS A 166 -11.29 -4.44 0.44
CA CYS A 166 -11.06 -3.91 -0.91
C CYS A 166 -11.63 -2.50 -1.07
N LEU A 167 -12.84 -2.25 -0.58
CA LEU A 167 -13.44 -0.91 -0.58
C LEU A 167 -12.62 0.06 0.27
N GLY A 168 -12.14 -0.37 1.44
CA GLY A 168 -11.23 0.40 2.28
C GLY A 168 -9.96 0.82 1.52
N SER A 169 -9.33 -0.11 0.79
CA SER A 169 -8.14 0.19 -0.02
C SER A 169 -8.44 1.21 -1.14
N ILE A 170 -9.52 1.03 -1.89
CA ILE A 170 -9.92 1.95 -2.96
C ILE A 170 -10.19 3.36 -2.41
N ILE A 171 -10.97 3.44 -1.32
CA ILE A 171 -11.29 4.71 -0.66
C ILE A 171 -10.00 5.38 -0.19
N TRP A 172 -9.12 4.64 0.48
CA TRP A 172 -7.88 5.17 1.02
C TRP A 172 -6.93 5.67 -0.05
N PHE A 173 -6.58 4.87 -1.06
CA PHE A 173 -5.63 5.32 -2.09
C PHE A 173 -6.19 6.46 -2.92
N THR A 174 -7.49 6.48 -3.18
CA THR A 174 -8.15 7.61 -3.85
C THR A 174 -8.07 8.86 -2.98
N ALA A 175 -8.42 8.75 -1.70
CA ALA A 175 -8.36 9.86 -0.75
C ALA A 175 -6.92 10.38 -0.57
N LEU A 176 -5.93 9.49 -0.45
CA LEU A 176 -4.53 9.86 -0.27
C LEU A 176 -3.97 10.51 -1.54
N GLY A 177 -4.13 9.87 -2.70
CA GLY A 177 -3.58 10.35 -3.96
C GLY A 177 -4.19 11.67 -4.42
N TYR A 178 -5.52 11.77 -4.45
CA TYR A 178 -6.20 13.00 -4.88
C TYR A 178 -6.32 14.04 -3.75
N GLY A 179 -6.44 13.61 -2.50
CA GLY A 179 -6.49 14.50 -1.34
C GLY A 179 -5.16 15.16 -1.02
N ALA A 180 -4.03 14.58 -1.45
CA ALA A 180 -2.70 15.19 -1.37
C ALA A 180 -2.67 16.63 -1.91
N ARG A 181 -3.50 16.97 -2.90
CA ARG A 181 -3.60 18.32 -3.46
C ARG A 181 -3.94 19.40 -2.43
N LEU A 182 -4.68 19.03 -1.36
CA LEU A 182 -5.07 19.95 -0.28
C LEU A 182 -3.86 20.39 0.56
N LEU A 183 -2.83 19.55 0.61
CA LEU A 183 -1.58 19.83 1.31
C LEU A 183 -0.62 20.71 0.48
N GLY A 184 -0.99 21.08 -0.75
CA GLY A 184 -0.14 21.88 -1.64
C GLY A 184 0.33 23.21 -1.02
N ARG A 185 -0.47 23.85 -0.15
CA ARG A 185 -0.06 25.07 0.58
C ARG A 185 1.07 24.82 1.58
N VAL A 186 1.07 23.67 2.25
CA VAL A 186 2.14 23.28 3.20
C VAL A 186 3.43 22.97 2.43
N PHE A 187 3.29 22.29 1.29
CA PHE A 187 4.39 21.92 0.40
C PHE A 187 4.87 23.06 -0.51
N ALA A 188 4.31 24.27 -0.40
CA ALA A 188 4.89 25.48 -0.99
C ALA A 188 6.24 25.85 -0.33
N ARG A 189 6.48 25.37 0.90
CA ARG A 189 7.74 25.59 1.63
C ARG A 189 8.75 24.49 1.29
N PRO A 190 9.99 24.82 0.88
CA PRO A 190 11.04 23.84 0.59
C PRO A 190 11.34 22.88 1.75
N ILE A 191 11.13 23.33 3.00
CA ILE A 191 11.38 22.49 4.17
C ILE A 191 10.39 21.32 4.30
N ALA A 192 9.14 21.48 3.85
CA ALA A 192 8.15 20.41 3.86
C ALA A 192 8.56 19.26 2.92
N TRP A 193 9.11 19.61 1.75
CA TRP A 193 9.70 18.64 0.82
C TRP A 193 10.90 17.92 1.42
N ARG A 194 11.80 18.64 2.10
CA ARG A 194 12.97 18.03 2.76
C ARG A 194 12.57 17.08 3.88
N ILE A 195 11.57 17.44 4.68
CA ILE A 195 11.05 16.56 5.74
C ILE A 195 10.41 15.31 5.12
N LEU A 196 9.63 15.45 4.05
CA LEU A 196 9.02 14.30 3.38
C LEU A 196 10.07 13.37 2.76
N ASP A 197 10.99 13.88 1.94
CA ASP A 197 12.05 13.06 1.34
C ASP A 197 12.99 12.47 2.41
N GLY A 198 13.24 13.20 3.50
CA GLY A 198 13.99 12.71 4.65
C GLY A 198 13.27 11.57 5.37
N ALA A 199 11.97 11.71 5.64
CA ALA A 199 11.16 10.66 6.23
C ALA A 199 11.10 9.42 5.32
N ILE A 200 10.90 9.61 4.00
CA ILE A 200 10.93 8.52 3.02
C ILE A 200 12.29 7.81 3.05
N ALA A 201 13.39 8.56 3.08
CA ALA A 201 14.74 7.99 3.12
C ALA A 201 14.96 7.15 4.37
N VAL A 202 14.59 7.69 5.55
CA VAL A 202 14.72 6.98 6.83
C VAL A 202 13.84 5.73 6.85
N ILE A 203 12.56 5.85 6.48
CA ILE A 203 11.63 4.72 6.46
C ILE A 203 12.14 3.63 5.51
N MET A 204 12.54 3.98 4.29
CA MET A 204 13.03 3.00 3.31
C MET A 204 14.31 2.31 3.79
N LEU A 205 15.22 3.07 4.39
CA LEU A 205 16.48 2.53 4.90
C LEU A 205 16.20 1.57 6.07
N VAL A 206 15.36 1.97 7.02
CA VAL A 206 14.98 1.13 8.16
C VAL A 206 14.30 -0.16 7.69
N LEU A 207 13.35 -0.06 6.76
CA LEU A 207 12.68 -1.24 6.20
C LEU A 207 13.65 -2.14 5.44
N GLY A 208 14.49 -1.58 4.57
CA GLY A 208 15.49 -2.36 3.83
C GLY A 208 16.50 -3.07 4.75
N LEU A 209 16.98 -2.40 5.80
CA LEU A 209 17.88 -2.98 6.79
C LEU A 209 17.18 -4.05 7.65
N ARG A 210 15.94 -3.82 8.07
CA ARG A 210 15.14 -4.83 8.77
C ARG A 210 14.94 -6.08 7.92
N LEU A 211 14.75 -5.92 6.61
CA LEU A 211 14.66 -7.06 5.70
C LEU A 211 15.98 -7.79 5.50
N LEU A 212 17.13 -7.12 5.57
CA LEU A 212 18.43 -7.82 5.55
C LEU A 212 18.69 -8.56 6.86
N PHE A 213 18.51 -7.90 8.00
CA PHE A 213 19.04 -8.35 9.29
C PHE A 213 18.01 -8.92 10.27
N GLY A 214 16.73 -8.56 10.12
CA GLY A 214 15.65 -8.87 11.08
C GLY A 214 14.61 -9.83 10.51
N GLY A 215 15.06 -11.01 10.06
CA GLY A 215 14.18 -12.12 9.73
C GLY A 215 13.48 -12.68 10.96
#